data_AF-A0A3M1HV90-F1
#
_entry.id   AF-A0A3M1HV90-F1
#
_cell.length_a   1.000
_cell.length_b   1.000
_cell.length_c   1.000
_cell.angle_alpha   90.00
_cell.angle_beta   90.00
_cell.angle_gamma   90.00
#
_symmetry.space_group_name_H-M   'P 1'
#
loop_
_entity.id
_entity.type
_entity.pdbx_description
1 polymer ?
#
loop_
_entity_poly.entity_id
_entity_poly.type
_entity_poly.pdbx_seq_one_letter_code
_entity_poly.pdbx_strand_id
1 'polypeptide(L)'
;LDLPAGKLRVKKGGGHGGHNGLKSIIQHLGDAGFVRIKFGIGRPPSGLDPTAWVLGRATPEELAREARMFAAVIAGLDLLLAGDLDRARNQMHLQLQEQG
;
A
#
# COMPACT_ATOMS: atom_id res chain seq x y z
N LEU A 1 4.45 -6.90 -1.77
CA LEU A 1 4.49 -8.36 -1.56
C LEU A 1 4.55 -8.75 -0.08
N ASP A 2 5.14 -7.95 0.81
CA ASP A 2 5.21 -8.31 2.24
C ASP A 2 3.91 -8.12 3.05
N LEU A 3 2.84 -7.69 2.40
CA LEU A 3 1.59 -7.34 3.08
C LEU A 3 0.46 -8.20 2.48
N PRO A 4 -0.35 -8.88 3.34
CA PRO A 4 -1.47 -9.68 2.87
C PRO A 4 -2.44 -8.89 1.99
N ALA A 5 -3.11 -9.57 1.06
CA ALA A 5 -4.08 -8.95 0.18
C ALA A 5 -5.16 -8.19 0.99
N GLY A 6 -5.46 -6.94 0.59
CA GLY A 6 -6.48 -6.11 1.26
C GLY A 6 -6.04 -5.45 2.56
N LYS A 7 -4.79 -5.60 2.97
CA LYS A 7 -4.24 -4.85 4.10
C LYS A 7 -3.60 -3.55 3.61
N LEU A 8 -3.76 -2.50 4.40
CA LEU A 8 -3.18 -1.19 4.15
C LEU A 8 -2.23 -0.80 5.28
N ARG A 9 -1.11 -0.15 4.94
CA ARG A 9 -0.17 0.37 5.95
C ARG A 9 0.42 1.71 5.54
N VAL A 10 0.19 2.73 6.36
CA VAL A 10 0.92 4.01 6.27
C VAL A 10 2.26 3.86 6.99
N LYS A 11 3.34 4.32 6.36
CA LYS A 11 4.70 4.28 6.93
C LYS A 11 5.45 5.55 6.53
N LYS A 12 6.20 6.12 7.47
CA LYS A 12 7.26 7.10 7.20
C LYS A 12 8.62 6.39 7.24
N GLY A 13 9.53 6.71 6.33
CA GLY A 13 10.87 6.14 6.41
C GLY A 13 11.01 4.70 5.88
N GLY A 14 12.24 4.20 5.91
CA GLY A 14 12.63 2.80 5.70
C GLY A 14 13.05 2.46 4.27
N GLY A 15 13.66 1.27 4.08
CA GLY A 15 14.19 0.85 2.77
C GLY A 15 13.13 0.59 1.68
N HIS A 16 13.59 0.26 0.47
CA HIS A 16 12.74 -0.01 -0.69
C HIS A 16 12.08 -1.39 -0.68
N GLY A 17 12.59 -2.35 0.11
CA GLY A 17 11.99 -3.69 0.25
C GLY A 17 11.85 -4.44 -1.08
N GLY A 18 12.87 -4.36 -1.94
CA GLY A 18 12.85 -4.96 -3.28
C GLY A 18 12.01 -4.21 -4.33
N HIS A 19 11.30 -3.13 -3.98
CA HIS A 19 10.48 -2.38 -4.93
C HIS A 19 11.32 -1.42 -5.79
N ASN A 20 11.44 -1.70 -7.09
CA ASN A 20 12.27 -0.92 -8.02
C ASN A 20 11.88 0.57 -8.07
N GLY A 21 10.58 0.89 -8.05
CA GLY A 21 10.13 2.28 -8.00
C GLY A 21 10.57 3.02 -6.73
N LEU A 22 10.55 2.35 -5.56
CA LEU A 22 10.97 2.98 -4.30
C LEU A 22 12.49 3.13 -4.26
N LYS A 23 13.23 2.15 -4.82
CA LYS A 23 14.68 2.26 -5.00
C LYS A 23 15.03 3.49 -5.83
N SER A 24 14.33 3.70 -6.95
CA SER A 24 14.53 4.87 -7.81
C SER A 24 14.22 6.18 -7.07
N ILE A 25 13.08 6.28 -6.39
CA ILE A 25 12.71 7.49 -5.64
C ILE A 25 13.75 7.82 -4.56
N ILE A 26 14.16 6.84 -3.76
CA ILE A 26 15.18 7.03 -2.72
C ILE A 26 16.52 7.47 -3.32
N GLN A 27 16.92 6.89 -4.45
CA GLN A 27 18.15 7.25 -5.15
C GLN A 27 18.13 8.72 -5.63
N HIS A 28 17.00 9.19 -6.17
CA HIS A 28 16.90 10.55 -6.71
C HIS A 28 16.67 11.62 -5.64
N LEU A 29 16.00 11.28 -4.54
CA LEU A 29 15.80 12.20 -3.42
C LEU A 29 17.01 12.23 -2.46
N GLY A 30 17.81 11.17 -2.43
CA GLY A 30 18.90 11.01 -1.46
C GLY A 30 18.43 10.63 -0.05
N ASP A 31 17.12 10.55 0.18
CA ASP A 31 16.53 10.18 1.46
C ASP A 31 15.33 9.23 1.30
N ALA A 32 14.99 8.54 2.39
CA ALA A 32 13.83 7.65 2.47
C ALA A 32 12.78 8.12 3.49
N GLY A 33 12.92 9.32 4.04
CA GLY A 33 12.15 9.92 5.12
C GLY A 33 10.73 10.35 4.74
N PHE A 34 10.31 10.12 3.50
CA PHE A 34 8.97 10.40 3.02
C PHE A 34 7.91 9.43 3.58
N VAL A 35 6.67 9.90 3.58
CA VAL A 35 5.48 9.10 3.91
C VAL A 35 5.05 8.30 2.68
N ARG A 36 4.67 7.05 2.89
CA ARG A 36 4.15 6.16 1.87
C ARG A 36 3.03 5.29 2.40
N ILE A 37 2.10 4.97 1.52
CA ILE A 37 0.99 4.05 1.78
C ILE A 37 1.30 2.76 1.04
N LYS A 38 1.34 1.64 1.78
CA LYS A 38 1.54 0.30 1.21
C LYS A 38 0.18 -0.36 1.04
N PHE A 39 -0.12 -0.75 -0.19
CA PHE A 39 -1.26 -1.59 -0.54
C PHE A 39 -0.82 -3.05 -0.57
N GLY A 40 -1.53 -3.90 0.15
CA GLY A 40 -1.28 -5.33 0.18
C GLY A 40 -1.96 -6.02 -0.99
N ILE A 41 -1.14 -6.58 -1.90
CA ILE A 41 -1.58 -7.41 -3.03
C ILE A 41 -1.35 -8.90 -2.78
N GLY A 42 -0.93 -9.28 -1.57
CA GLY A 42 -0.55 -10.66 -1.25
C GLY A 42 0.81 -11.08 -1.82
N ARG A 43 1.02 -12.39 -1.86
CA ARG A 43 2.22 -13.04 -2.39
C ARG A 43 1.84 -14.00 -3.52
N PRO A 44 2.70 -14.17 -4.53
CA PRO A 44 2.50 -15.18 -5.55
C PRO A 44 2.36 -16.59 -4.92
N PRO A 45 1.62 -17.49 -5.56
CA PRO A 45 1.67 -18.92 -5.25
C PRO A 45 3.11 -19.45 -5.37
N SER A 46 3.40 -20.55 -4.67
CA SER A 46 4.71 -21.19 -4.76
C SER A 46 5.08 -21.50 -6.22
N GLY A 47 6.30 -21.14 -6.62
CA GLY A 47 6.80 -21.37 -7.98
C GLY A 47 6.45 -20.29 -9.01
N LEU A 48 5.59 -19.32 -8.67
CA LEU A 48 5.33 -18.18 -9.56
C LEU A 48 6.32 -17.04 -9.30
N ASP A 49 6.92 -16.53 -10.38
CA ASP A 49 7.85 -15.41 -10.32
C ASP A 49 7.15 -14.13 -9.79
N PRO A 50 7.74 -13.43 -8.81
CA PRO A 50 7.18 -12.18 -8.28
C PRO A 50 6.96 -11.08 -9.32
N THR A 51 7.78 -11.01 -10.37
CA THR A 51 7.62 -10.01 -11.44
C THR A 51 6.40 -10.34 -12.28
N ALA A 52 6.22 -11.62 -12.64
CA ALA A 52 5.02 -12.08 -13.34
C ALA A 52 3.74 -11.81 -12.52
N TRP A 53 3.79 -11.96 -11.20
CA TRP A 53 2.67 -11.64 -10.31
C TRP A 53 2.30 -10.15 -10.34
N VAL A 54 3.27 -9.24 -10.20
CA VAL A 54 2.97 -7.79 -10.17
C VAL A 54 2.60 -7.22 -11.54
N LEU A 55 3.02 -7.86 -12.63
CA LEU A 55 2.66 -7.46 -14.00
C LEU A 55 1.42 -8.21 -14.53
N GLY A 56 0.89 -9.16 -13.76
CA GLY A 56 -0.27 -9.97 -14.12
C GLY A 56 -1.58 -9.17 -14.07
N ARG A 57 -2.65 -9.81 -14.55
CA ARG A 57 -4.01 -9.24 -14.48
C ARG A 57 -4.64 -9.59 -13.13
N ALA A 58 -5.17 -8.56 -12.46
CA ALA A 58 -5.97 -8.72 -11.25
C ALA A 58 -7.36 -9.29 -11.59
N THR A 59 -7.90 -10.14 -10.70
CA THR A 59 -9.28 -10.63 -10.84
C THR A 59 -10.30 -9.54 -10.45
N PRO A 60 -11.58 -9.67 -10.84
CA PRO A 60 -12.63 -8.73 -10.41
C PRO A 60 -12.71 -8.55 -8.89
N GLU A 61 -12.52 -9.63 -8.12
CA GLU A 61 -12.52 -9.61 -6.66
C GLU A 61 -11.32 -8.83 -6.10
N GLU A 62 -10.17 -8.94 -6.76
CA GLU A 62 -8.96 -8.19 -6.40
C GLU A 62 -9.12 -6.71 -6.69
N LEU A 63 -9.66 -6.36 -7.86
CA LEU A 63 -9.97 -4.98 -8.24
C LEU A 63 -10.99 -4.36 -7.28
N ALA A 64 -12.05 -5.09 -6.92
CA ALA A 64 -13.04 -4.62 -5.96
C ALA A 64 -12.41 -4.36 -4.57
N ARG A 65 -11.50 -5.24 -4.14
CA ARG A 65 -10.74 -5.07 -2.89
C ARG A 65 -9.81 -3.87 -2.95
N GLU A 66 -9.12 -3.65 -4.07
CA GLU A 66 -8.28 -2.49 -4.29
C GLU A 66 -9.07 -1.19 -4.28
N ALA A 67 -10.24 -1.16 -4.91
CA ALA A 67 -11.15 -0.02 -4.89
C ALA A 67 -11.54 0.37 -3.45
N ARG A 68 -11.84 -0.61 -2.58
CA ARG A 68 -12.11 -0.35 -1.14
C ARG A 68 -10.89 0.24 -0.43
N MET A 69 -9.68 -0.24 -0.73
CA MET A 69 -8.45 0.33 -0.18
C MET A 69 -8.23 1.78 -0.63
N PHE A 70 -8.48 2.09 -1.90
CA PHE A 70 -8.39 3.47 -2.40
C PHE A 70 -9.42 4.39 -1.72
N ALA A 71 -10.66 3.92 -1.57
CA ALA A 71 -11.69 4.68 -0.87
C ALA A 71 -11.29 5.00 0.58
N ALA A 72 -10.72 4.03 1.30
CA ALA A 72 -10.19 4.26 2.65
C ALA A 72 -9.08 5.30 2.68
N VAL A 73 -8.13 5.27 1.72
CA VAL A 73 -7.07 6.28 1.63
C VAL A 73 -7.64 7.67 1.38
N ILE A 74 -8.60 7.79 0.47
CA ILE A 74 -9.24 9.06 0.13
C ILE A 74 -9.93 9.64 1.37
N ALA A 75 -10.63 8.81 2.14
CA ALA A 75 -11.29 9.25 3.37
C ALA A 75 -10.30 9.81 4.42
N GLY A 76 -9.08 9.28 4.48
CA GLY A 76 -8.03 9.74 5.40
C GLY A 76 -7.02 10.72 4.79
N LEU A 77 -7.25 11.22 3.57
CA LEU A 77 -6.26 12.01 2.82
C LEU A 77 -5.95 13.34 3.52
N ASP A 78 -6.95 14.03 4.06
CA ASP A 78 -6.75 15.31 4.74
C ASP A 78 -5.83 15.16 5.96
N LEU A 79 -5.97 14.07 6.71
CA LEU A 79 -5.11 13.77 7.85
C LEU A 79 -3.67 13.44 7.42
N LEU A 80 -3.50 12.73 6.30
CA LEU A 80 -2.16 12.47 5.74
C LEU A 80 -1.45 13.77 5.34
N LEU A 81 -2.16 14.67 4.66
CA LEU A 81 -1.62 15.95 4.22
C LEU A 81 -1.32 16.88 5.40
N ALA A 82 -2.12 16.82 6.46
CA ALA A 82 -1.85 17.52 7.72
C ALA A 82 -0.70 16.89 8.54
N GLY A 83 -0.17 15.73 8.13
CA GLY A 83 0.91 15.02 8.84
C GLY A 83 0.43 14.20 10.05
N ASP A 84 -0.88 14.08 10.27
CA ASP A 84 -1.49 13.32 11.36
C ASP A 84 -1.64 11.84 10.97
N LEU A 85 -0.50 11.16 10.86
CA LEU A 85 -0.43 9.81 10.31
C LEU A 85 -1.13 8.76 11.18
N ASP A 86 -1.19 8.97 12.49
CA ASP A 86 -1.81 8.03 13.41
C ASP A 86 -3.34 8.08 13.31
N ARG A 87 -3.93 9.28 13.25
CA ARG A 87 -5.38 9.41 13.01
C ARG A 87 -5.74 8.96 11.60
N ALA A 88 -4.92 9.29 10.59
CA ALA A 88 -5.12 8.81 9.23
C ALA A 88 -5.16 7.28 9.18
N ARG A 89 -4.20 6.59 9.83
CA ARG A 89 -4.17 5.12 9.92
C ARG A 89 -5.42 4.56 10.59
N ASN A 90 -5.82 5.14 11.71
CA ASN A 90 -6.98 4.65 12.46
C ASN A 90 -8.26 4.77 11.62
N GLN A 91 -8.49 5.92 11.00
CA GLN A 91 -9.65 6.14 10.15
C GLN A 91 -9.67 5.19 8.95
N MET A 92 -8.55 5.05 8.24
CA MET A 92 -8.44 4.09 7.12
C MET A 92 -8.69 2.65 7.56
N HIS A 93 -8.24 2.28 8.77
CA HIS A 93 -8.44 0.95 9.32
C HIS A 93 -9.91 0.65 9.61
N LEU A 94 -10.61 1.58 10.27
CA LEU A 94 -12.03 1.47 10.58
C LEU A 94 -12.87 1.37 9.30
N GLN A 95 -12.60 2.22 8.32
CA GLN A 95 -13.29 2.20 7.02
C GLN A 95 -13.19 0.84 6.33
N LEU A 96 -12.03 0.17 6.43
CA LEU A 96 -11.80 -1.15 5.83
C LEU A 96 -12.46 -2.29 6.61
N GLN A 97 -12.82 -2.08 7.89
CA GLN A 97 -13.53 -3.07 8.70
C GLN A 97 -15.04 -2.98 8.52
N GLU A 98 -15.59 -1.79 8.30
CA GLU A 98 -17.04 -1.58 8.07
C GLU A 98 -17.55 -2.15 6.73
N GLN A 99 -16.65 -2.56 5.84
CA GLN A 99 -16.96 -3.07 4.49
C GLN A 99 -16.60 -4.56 4.29
N GLY A 100 -16.29 -5.28 5.37
CA GLY A 100 -16.01 -6.72 5.37
C GLY A 100 -17.15 -7.53 5.95
#